data_AF-A0AAE3L1N3-F1
#
_entry.id   AF-A0AAE3L1N3-F1
#
_cell.length_a   1.000
_cell.length_b   1.000
_cell.length_c   1.000
_cell.angle_alpha   90.00
_cell.angle_beta   90.00
_cell.angle_gamma   90.00
#
_symmetry.space_group_name_H-M   'P 1'
#
loop_
_entity.id
_entity.type
_entity.pdbx_description
1 polymer ?
#
loop_
_entity_poly.entity_id
_entity_poly.type
_entity_poly.pdbx_seq_one_letter_code
_entity_poly.pdbx_strand_id
1 'polypeptide(L)'
;MSDKKDEGYYVTDEGVDTEREKWIGQHIGYRYDVNLVPDMNRVTPFLEKYMDIMGWQDLNWLEDVHMGYEDGKPAVFDRNINGWVQVPGDVELPDNQQDRDMIARELLIKFQMSSDHPLVDLKKAYAKF
;
A
#
# COMPACT_ATOMS: atom_id res chain seq x y z
N MET A 1 -8.95 -29.88 15.52
CA MET A 1 -9.81 -30.39 14.43
C MET A 1 -10.80 -29.28 14.12
N SER A 2 -10.78 -28.59 12.98
CA SER A 2 -10.63 -29.11 11.63
C SER A 2 -9.77 -28.15 10.80
N ASP A 3 -8.80 -28.72 10.08
CA ASP A 3 -8.28 -28.15 8.83
C ASP A 3 -9.46 -27.74 7.95
N LYS A 4 -9.45 -26.49 7.46
CA LYS A 4 -10.19 -26.14 6.24
C LYS A 4 -9.12 -25.92 5.17
N LYS A 5 -9.04 -26.90 4.28
CA LYS A 5 -8.16 -26.96 3.12
C LYS A 5 -8.31 -25.70 2.28
N ASP A 6 -7.18 -25.10 1.91
CA ASP A 6 -7.07 -24.23 0.74
C ASP A 6 -7.42 -25.08 -0.50
N GLU A 7 -8.69 -25.05 -0.89
CA GLU A 7 -9.15 -25.63 -2.15
C GLU A 7 -8.89 -24.61 -3.25
N GLY A 8 -7.82 -24.81 -4.01
CA GLY A 8 -7.52 -24.00 -5.19
C GLY A 8 -8.72 -24.00 -6.15
N TYR A 9 -9.17 -22.79 -6.51
CA TYR A 9 -10.22 -22.58 -7.49
C TYR A 9 -9.67 -22.88 -8.89
N TYR A 10 -10.28 -23.83 -9.61
CA TYR A 10 -9.94 -24.10 -11.00
C TYR A 10 -10.51 -22.99 -11.87
N VAL A 11 -9.67 -22.39 -12.70
CA VAL A 11 -10.06 -21.34 -13.65
C VAL A 11 -11.04 -21.91 -14.67
N THR A 12 -12.30 -21.49 -14.62
CA THR A 12 -13.29 -21.72 -15.68
C THR A 12 -13.26 -20.55 -16.64
N ASP A 13 -13.36 -20.81 -17.95
CA ASP A 13 -13.10 -19.90 -19.07
C ASP A 13 -13.85 -18.55 -19.12
N GLU A 14 -14.71 -18.22 -18.15
CA GLU A 14 -15.63 -17.07 -18.17
C GLU A 14 -15.16 -15.86 -17.33
N GLY A 15 -13.88 -15.75 -16.97
CA GLY A 15 -13.30 -14.65 -16.19
C GLY A 15 -12.19 -13.87 -16.91
N VAL A 16 -11.85 -12.68 -16.39
CA VAL A 16 -10.72 -11.81 -16.81
C VAL A 16 -9.37 -12.41 -16.36
N ASP A 17 -9.17 -13.70 -16.64
CA ASP A 17 -7.94 -14.40 -16.28
C ASP A 17 -6.88 -14.14 -17.35
N THR A 18 -5.69 -13.77 -16.90
CA THR A 18 -4.55 -13.49 -17.79
C THR A 18 -4.11 -14.77 -18.51
N GLU A 19 -3.57 -14.65 -19.73
CA GLU A 19 -3.14 -15.82 -20.54
C GLU A 19 -2.19 -16.78 -19.79
N ARG A 20 -1.43 -16.24 -18.83
CA ARG A 20 -0.49 -16.99 -17.98
C ARG A 20 -1.20 -17.86 -16.94
N GLU A 21 -2.32 -17.39 -16.38
CA GLU A 21 -3.10 -18.13 -15.37
C GLU A 21 -3.81 -19.33 -16.00
N LYS A 22 -4.32 -19.16 -17.23
CA LYS A 22 -4.88 -20.25 -18.03
C LYS A 22 -3.86 -21.35 -18.35
N TRP A 23 -2.59 -20.97 -18.52
CA TRP A 23 -1.51 -21.93 -18.83
C TRP A 23 -1.07 -22.79 -17.64
N ILE A 24 -1.17 -22.26 -16.41
CA ILE A 24 -0.73 -22.93 -15.19
C ILE A 24 -1.90 -23.73 -14.55
N GLY A 25 -3.15 -23.39 -14.88
CA GLY A 25 -4.33 -24.13 -14.43
C GLY A 25 -4.62 -24.01 -12.93
N GLN A 26 -3.97 -23.08 -12.24
CA GLN A 26 -4.16 -22.78 -10.83
C GLN A 26 -4.18 -21.27 -10.62
N HIS A 27 -5.24 -20.77 -9.99
CA HIS A 27 -5.31 -19.39 -9.51
C HIS A 27 -4.69 -19.32 -8.10
N ILE A 28 -3.56 -18.64 -7.97
CA ILE A 28 -2.88 -18.45 -6.68
C ILE A 28 -3.44 -17.16 -6.05
N GLY A 29 -4.60 -17.25 -5.39
CA GLY A 29 -5.38 -16.09 -4.94
C GLY A 29 -4.67 -15.15 -3.94
N TYR A 30 -3.61 -15.60 -3.26
CA TYR A 30 -2.81 -14.74 -2.37
C TYR A 30 -1.70 -13.95 -3.08
N ARG A 31 -1.46 -14.21 -4.38
CA ARG A 31 -0.33 -13.58 -5.08
C ARG A 31 -0.64 -12.15 -5.52
N TYR A 32 -1.91 -11.81 -5.65
CA TYR A 32 -2.41 -10.45 -5.86
C TYR A 32 -3.78 -10.33 -5.19
N ASP A 33 -3.84 -9.93 -3.92
CA ASP A 33 -5.09 -9.37 -3.42
C ASP A 33 -5.29 -8.05 -4.16
N VAL A 34 -6.27 -8.02 -5.08
CA VAL A 34 -6.59 -6.83 -5.89
C VAL A 34 -6.87 -5.60 -5.04
N ASN A 35 -7.23 -5.77 -3.75
CA ASN A 35 -7.39 -4.65 -2.82
C ASN A 35 -6.05 -4.04 -2.37
N LEU A 36 -4.93 -4.74 -2.53
CA LEU A 36 -3.59 -4.22 -2.26
C LEU A 36 -3.05 -3.38 -3.42
N VAL A 37 -3.52 -3.64 -4.65
CA VAL A 37 -3.15 -2.83 -5.81
C VAL A 37 -3.81 -1.46 -5.69
N PRO A 38 -3.06 -0.37 -5.91
CA PRO A 38 -3.62 0.97 -5.92
C PRO A 38 -4.72 1.16 -6.97
N ASP A 39 -5.95 1.46 -6.55
CA ASP A 39 -7.00 1.92 -7.47
C ASP A 39 -6.74 3.36 -7.91
N MET A 40 -6.26 3.52 -9.15
CA MET A 40 -5.94 4.82 -9.73
C MET A 40 -7.16 5.75 -9.91
N ASN A 41 -8.40 5.26 -9.81
CA ASN A 41 -9.59 6.12 -9.80
C ASN A 41 -9.82 6.80 -8.44
N ARG A 42 -9.11 6.36 -7.40
CA ARG A 42 -9.22 6.84 -6.01
C ARG A 42 -7.95 7.53 -5.53
N VAL A 43 -7.02 7.78 -6.45
CA VAL A 43 -5.77 8.46 -6.16
C VAL A 43 -6.06 9.83 -5.56
N THR A 44 -5.31 10.21 -4.53
CA THR A 44 -5.48 11.51 -3.91
C THR A 44 -4.84 12.61 -4.76
N PRO A 45 -5.30 13.88 -4.68
CA PRO A 45 -4.68 14.99 -5.43
C PRO A 45 -3.18 15.17 -5.13
N PHE A 46 -2.74 14.78 -3.92
CA PHE A 46 -1.32 14.79 -3.58
C PHE A 46 -0.55 13.72 -4.35
N LEU A 47 -1.08 12.49 -4.41
CA LEU A 47 -0.46 11.37 -5.10
C LEU A 47 -0.44 11.55 -6.62
N GLU A 48 -1.47 12.18 -7.20
CA GLU A 48 -1.46 12.61 -8.62
C GLU A 48 -0.27 13.53 -8.90
N LYS A 49 -0.14 14.60 -8.11
CA LYS A 49 0.98 15.55 -8.24
C LYS A 49 2.33 14.88 -8.01
N TYR A 50 2.40 13.94 -7.08
CA TYR A 50 3.62 13.16 -6.82
C TYR A 50 4.04 12.37 -8.07
N MET A 51 3.11 11.64 -8.71
CA MET A 51 3.38 10.92 -9.96
C MET A 51 3.82 11.85 -11.09
N ASP A 52 3.17 13.01 -11.24
CA ASP A 52 3.53 14.00 -12.25
C ASP A 52 4.98 14.49 -12.09
N ILE A 53 5.40 14.76 -10.85
CA ILE A 53 6.78 15.20 -10.55
C ILE A 53 7.78 14.08 -10.83
N MET A 54 7.44 12.84 -10.48
CA MET A 54 8.33 11.69 -10.66
C MET A 54 8.36 11.19 -12.11
N GLY A 55 7.39 11.59 -12.95
CA GLY A 55 7.21 11.08 -14.30
C GLY A 55 6.76 9.62 -14.32
N TRP A 56 5.99 9.19 -13.31
CA TRP A 56 5.51 7.82 -13.16
C TRP A 56 4.07 7.68 -13.65
N GLN A 57 3.72 6.48 -14.14
CA GLN A 57 2.39 6.18 -14.67
C GLN A 57 1.47 5.51 -13.64
N ASP A 58 2.03 4.97 -12.56
CA ASP A 58 1.31 4.24 -11.52
C ASP A 58 1.99 4.37 -10.14
N LEU A 59 1.36 3.77 -9.12
CA LEU A 59 1.84 3.72 -7.74
C LEU A 59 2.14 2.29 -7.27
N ASN A 60 2.43 1.35 -8.18
CA ASN A 60 2.57 -0.08 -7.83
C ASN A 60 3.63 -0.34 -6.77
N TRP A 61 4.68 0.48 -6.69
CA TRP A 61 5.71 0.37 -5.65
C TRP A 61 5.18 0.64 -4.21
N LEU A 62 3.97 1.20 -4.08
CA LEU A 62 3.25 1.42 -2.83
C LEU A 62 2.15 0.36 -2.59
N GLU A 63 2.12 -0.75 -3.35
CA GLU A 63 1.10 -1.80 -3.19
C GLU A 63 1.09 -2.42 -1.79
N ASP A 64 2.26 -2.51 -1.16
CA ASP A 64 2.45 -3.09 0.17
C ASP A 64 2.25 -2.11 1.33
N VAL A 65 1.79 -0.89 1.04
CA VAL A 65 1.49 0.17 2.03
C VAL A 65 -0.01 0.28 2.21
N HIS A 66 -0.47 0.13 3.45
CA HIS A 66 -1.90 0.17 3.79
C HIS A 66 -2.15 0.77 5.17
N MET A 67 -3.42 1.13 5.42
CA MET A 67 -3.86 1.62 6.70
C MET A 67 -4.05 0.46 7.67
N GLY A 68 -3.32 0.50 8.80
CA GLY A 68 -3.46 -0.44 9.91
C GLY A 68 -3.77 0.28 11.21
N TYR A 69 -3.57 -0.44 12.32
CA TYR A 69 -3.75 0.08 13.66
C TYR A 69 -2.58 -0.34 14.57
N GLU A 70 -2.01 0.63 15.27
CA GLU A 70 -1.00 0.43 16.31
C GLU A 70 -1.56 0.97 17.63
N ASP A 71 -1.64 0.12 18.66
CA ASP A 71 -2.19 0.48 19.98
C ASP A 71 -3.58 1.16 19.92
N GLY A 72 -4.46 0.64 19.04
CA GLY A 72 -5.81 1.16 18.82
C GLY A 72 -5.88 2.49 18.06
N LYS A 73 -4.74 3.04 17.64
CA LYS A 73 -4.66 4.26 16.83
C LYS A 73 -4.38 3.92 15.37
N PRO A 74 -4.96 4.66 14.42
CA PRO A 74 -4.65 4.46 13.01
C PRO A 74 -3.15 4.72 12.76
N ALA A 75 -2.55 3.85 11.96
CA ALA A 75 -1.14 3.93 11.62
C ALA A 75 -0.93 3.41 10.19
N VAL A 76 -0.08 4.09 9.44
CA VAL A 76 0.41 3.60 8.15
C VAL A 76 1.33 2.42 8.41
N PHE A 77 1.06 1.30 7.77
CA PHE A 77 1.92 0.12 7.81
C PHE A 77 2.61 -0.06 6.46
N ASP A 78 3.94 -0.09 6.50
CA ASP A 78 4.79 -0.42 5.35
C ASP A 78 5.36 -1.82 5.55
N ARG A 79 4.88 -2.77 4.74
CA ARG A 79 5.30 -4.17 4.81
C ARG A 79 6.74 -4.37 4.33
N ASN A 80 7.27 -3.51 3.44
CA ASN A 80 8.62 -3.67 2.90
C ASN A 80 9.70 -3.57 3.99
N ILE A 81 9.47 -2.68 4.95
CA ILE A 81 10.38 -2.46 6.09
C ILE A 81 9.83 -2.99 7.40
N ASN A 82 8.62 -3.56 7.41
CA ASN A 82 7.88 -3.97 8.60
C ASN A 82 7.79 -2.82 9.63
N GLY A 83 7.40 -1.63 9.15
CA GLY A 83 7.43 -0.38 9.91
C GLY A 83 6.06 0.26 10.04
N TRP A 84 5.88 1.03 11.11
CA TRP A 84 4.65 1.75 11.43
C TRP A 84 4.89 3.25 11.54
N VAL A 85 3.99 4.04 10.99
CA VAL A 85 3.94 5.50 11.15
C VAL A 85 2.57 5.89 11.65
N GLN A 86 2.47 6.39 12.87
CA GLN A 86 1.20 6.78 13.47
C GLN A 86 0.55 7.93 12.71
N VAL A 87 -0.74 7.81 12.42
CA VAL A 87 -1.53 8.86 11.76
C VAL A 87 -1.92 9.92 12.78
N PRO A 88 -1.82 11.22 12.45
CA PRO A 88 -2.32 12.30 13.30
C PRO A 88 -3.81 12.13 13.62
N GLY A 89 -4.20 12.42 14.86
CA GLY A 89 -5.56 12.16 15.36
C GLY A 89 -6.66 13.05 14.76
N ASP A 90 -6.29 14.09 14.01
CA ASP A 90 -7.17 15.00 13.29
C ASP A 90 -7.49 14.52 11.86
N VAL A 91 -6.85 13.46 11.37
CA VAL A 91 -7.15 12.88 10.06
C VAL A 91 -8.41 12.02 10.16
N GLU A 92 -9.48 12.44 9.48
CA GLU A 92 -10.67 11.63 9.31
C GLU A 92 -10.42 10.51 8.30
N LEU A 93 -10.65 9.27 8.72
CA LEU A 93 -10.50 8.11 7.85
C LEU A 93 -11.84 7.71 7.22
N PRO A 94 -11.90 7.52 5.89
CA PRO A 94 -13.09 7.07 5.20
C PRO A 94 -13.46 5.64 5.59
N ASP A 95 -14.69 5.20 5.32
CA ASP A 95 -15.11 3.83 5.65
C ASP A 95 -14.65 2.76 4.64
N ASN A 96 -14.24 3.17 3.44
CA ASN A 96 -13.76 2.27 2.41
C ASN A 96 -12.26 1.97 2.56
N GLN A 97 -11.88 0.69 2.45
CA GLN A 97 -10.50 0.24 2.58
C GLN A 97 -9.54 0.87 1.55
N GLN A 98 -9.91 0.92 0.27
CA GLN A 98 -9.06 1.50 -0.78
C GLN A 98 -8.77 2.97 -0.50
N ASP A 99 -9.76 3.75 -0.08
CA ASP A 99 -9.57 5.16 0.24
C ASP A 99 -8.65 5.34 1.47
N ARG A 100 -8.77 4.47 2.48
CA ARG A 100 -7.86 4.45 3.63
C ARG A 100 -6.43 4.14 3.20
N ASP A 101 -6.25 3.17 2.31
CA ASP A 101 -4.92 2.77 1.85
C ASP A 101 -4.31 3.86 0.95
N MET A 102 -5.11 4.57 0.15
CA MET A 102 -4.64 5.78 -0.57
C MET A 102 -4.16 6.87 0.38
N ILE A 103 -4.89 7.12 1.47
CA ILE A 103 -4.46 8.06 2.51
C ILE A 103 -3.17 7.56 3.17
N ALA A 104 -3.05 6.26 3.45
CA ALA A 104 -1.84 5.68 4.05
C ALA A 104 -0.61 5.90 3.16
N ARG A 105 -0.76 5.67 1.85
CA ARG A 105 0.28 5.92 0.83
C ARG A 105 0.67 7.40 0.79
N GLU A 106 -0.30 8.29 0.73
CA GLU A 106 -0.05 9.73 0.80
C GLU A 106 0.71 10.14 2.06
N LEU A 107 0.28 9.65 3.22
CA LEU A 107 0.90 9.97 4.51
C LEU A 107 2.34 9.47 4.60
N LEU A 108 2.63 8.26 4.08
CA LEU A 108 4.00 7.75 4.02
C LEU A 108 4.91 8.68 3.22
N ILE A 109 4.46 9.10 2.03
CA ILE A 109 5.23 9.98 1.15
C ILE A 109 5.43 11.36 1.79
N LYS A 110 4.38 11.94 2.38
CA LYS A 110 4.48 13.20 3.13
C LYS A 110 5.46 13.09 4.29
N PHE A 111 5.43 11.98 5.03
CA PHE A 111 6.36 11.71 6.12
C PHE A 111 7.80 11.64 5.62
N GLN A 112 8.07 10.81 4.59
CA GLN A 112 9.40 10.65 4.00
C GLN A 112 9.99 11.94 3.44
N MET A 113 9.15 12.80 2.84
CA MET A 113 9.56 14.08 2.27
C MET A 113 9.53 15.25 3.27
N SER A 114 9.11 15.03 4.51
CA SER A 114 8.99 16.09 5.51
C SER A 114 10.36 16.67 5.87
N SER A 115 10.43 18.00 6.01
CA SER A 115 11.61 18.69 6.56
C SER A 115 11.88 18.30 8.01
N ASP A 116 10.84 17.88 8.73
CA ASP A 116 10.87 17.51 10.14
C ASP A 116 11.13 16.00 10.33
N HIS A 117 11.49 15.30 9.25
CA HIS A 117 11.79 13.88 9.32
C HIS A 117 13.02 13.63 10.21
N PRO A 118 12.99 12.65 11.15
CA PRO A 118 14.08 12.44 12.12
C PRO A 118 15.47 12.22 11.50
N LEU A 119 15.52 11.64 10.28
CA LEU A 119 16.79 11.46 9.56
C LEU A 119 17.44 12.78 9.14
N VAL A 120 16.68 13.87 8.98
CA VAL A 120 17.24 15.20 8.70
C VAL A 120 18.09 15.67 9.88
N ASP A 121 17.59 15.51 11.10
CA ASP A 121 18.31 15.90 12.31
C ASP A 121 19.48 14.97 12.60
N LEU A 122 19.31 13.65 12.40
CA LEU A 122 20.42 12.70 12.49
C LEU A 122 21.52 13.00 11.46
N LYS A 123 21.16 13.39 10.23
CA LYS A 123 22.12 13.82 9.22
C LYS A 123 22.87 15.07 9.68
N LYS A 124 22.19 16.09 10.21
CA LYS A 124 22.84 17.30 10.74
C LYS A 124 23.82 16.97 11.88
N ALA A 125 23.45 16.04 12.76
CA ALA A 125 24.26 15.69 13.93
C ALA A 125 25.46 14.77 13.60
N TYR A 126 25.33 13.88 12.60
CA TYR A 126 26.28 12.77 12.41
C TYR A 126 26.83 12.60 10.99
N ALA A 127 26.42 13.40 10.00
CA ALA A 127 26.96 13.26 8.64
C ALA A 127 28.47 13.54 8.61
N LYS A 128 29.20 12.64 7.95
CA LYS A 128 30.63 12.83 7.66
C LYS A 128 30.78 13.53 6.29
N PHE A 129 31.85 14.31 6.19
CA PHE A 129 32.18 15.19 5.06
C PHE A 129 32.20 14.48 3.70
#